data_AF-A0A4Y9Y4J5-F1
#
_entry.id   AF-A0A4Y9Y4J5-F1
#
_cell.length_a   1.000
_cell.length_b   1.000
_cell.length_c   1.000
_cell.angle_alpha   90.00
_cell.angle_beta   90.00
_cell.angle_gamma   90.00
#
_symmetry.space_group_name_H-M   'P 1'
#
loop_
_entity.id
_entity.type
_entity.pdbx_description
1 polymer ?
#
loop_
_entity_poly.entity_id
_entity_poly.type
_entity_poly.pdbx_seq_one_letter_code
_entity_poly.pdbx_strand_id
1 'polypeptide(L)'
;MGYGKVEPTRRAVAAELGAARDANFLAFCESFALSRGLLLLDRSADPGYRSELYTFLCNESARGSIKLGNKPIAEFISLCSGRLKDQMPAELRAALKHRKQEAESRRDEKRRIVVDLGLQQKSNESRLAALEASATLYFLEQLSDEDCYPPRGFFMCETRKSQAGWTKWVYERKLPDSRLVRRTMRLEVRRKLKLIVPKDKNVIIRDKESGEIVLIVRRNLCSDAEILADTDNTVIFDCSLKRNIRLEDPGKLVLAGYSAGSRSSPAFDYARNIEAKKLSEEFVRSHHMAVSSRFSLFHQLMRGVLPDEVLQDYEKWIEENGFPRMDAQGAIPVDEDGRGEFYVEKGGKTITFHGAKLAPPAGVAGVNYARQAPTLML
;
A
#
# COMPACT_ATOMS: atom_id res chain seq x y z
N MET A 1 -46.85 39.32 -55.10
CA MET A 1 -46.20 38.02 -54.78
C MET A 1 -45.26 38.24 -53.61
N GLY A 2 -45.76 38.10 -52.37
CA GLY A 2 -44.93 38.22 -51.17
C GLY A 2 -44.32 36.86 -50.85
N TYR A 3 -43.02 36.71 -51.09
CA TYR A 3 -42.25 35.58 -50.58
C TYR A 3 -42.10 35.72 -49.06
N GLY A 4 -43.04 35.15 -48.31
CA GLY A 4 -42.91 34.99 -46.87
C GLY A 4 -41.83 33.96 -46.56
N LYS A 5 -40.61 34.42 -46.26
CA LYS A 5 -39.60 33.58 -45.60
C LYS A 5 -40.13 33.25 -44.21
N VAL A 6 -40.64 32.04 -44.05
CA VAL A 6 -40.98 31.47 -42.75
C VAL A 6 -39.66 31.26 -42.01
N GLU A 7 -39.33 32.15 -41.07
CA GLU A 7 -38.18 31.94 -40.18
C GLU A 7 -38.43 30.68 -39.34
N PRO A 8 -37.50 29.71 -39.32
CA PRO A 8 -37.66 28.51 -38.51
C PRO A 8 -37.69 28.89 -37.03
N THR A 9 -38.70 28.41 -36.33
CA THR A 9 -38.84 28.63 -34.88
C THR A 9 -37.61 28.09 -34.15
N ARG A 10 -37.15 28.79 -33.09
CA ARG A 10 -35.98 28.41 -32.26
C ARG A 10 -35.95 26.93 -31.85
N ARG A 11 -37.12 26.28 -31.68
CA ARG A 11 -37.25 24.85 -31.39
C ARG A 11 -36.85 23.95 -32.57
N ALA A 12 -37.20 24.30 -33.80
CA ALA A 12 -36.85 23.54 -34.99
C ALA A 12 -35.33 23.58 -35.23
N VAL A 13 -34.71 24.77 -35.09
CA VAL A 13 -33.26 24.94 -35.21
C VAL A 13 -32.52 24.15 -34.12
N ALA A 14 -33.01 24.14 -32.87
CA ALA A 14 -32.42 23.36 -31.80
C ALA A 14 -32.55 21.83 -32.01
N ALA A 15 -33.66 21.37 -32.60
CA ALA A 15 -33.87 19.97 -32.93
C ALA A 15 -32.96 19.51 -34.08
N GLU A 16 -32.81 20.31 -35.14
CA GLU A 16 -31.88 20.03 -36.26
C GLU A 16 -30.42 20.01 -35.79
N LEU A 17 -30.00 20.98 -34.97
CA LEU A 17 -28.67 20.99 -34.36
C LEU A 17 -28.43 19.76 -33.47
N GLY A 18 -29.47 19.29 -32.78
CA GLY A 18 -29.43 18.07 -31.98
C GLY A 18 -29.26 16.81 -32.82
N ALA A 19 -29.97 16.70 -33.94
CA ALA A 19 -29.89 15.57 -34.86
C ALA A 19 -28.55 15.50 -35.60
N ALA A 20 -28.04 16.64 -36.09
CA ALA A 20 -26.72 16.71 -36.72
C ALA A 20 -25.60 16.32 -35.75
N ARG A 21 -25.71 16.73 -34.48
CA ARG A 21 -24.78 16.33 -33.42
C ARG A 21 -24.82 14.82 -33.15
N ASP A 22 -26.01 14.22 -33.14
CA ASP A 22 -26.16 12.77 -32.96
C ASP A 22 -25.58 11.99 -34.14
N ALA A 23 -25.87 12.41 -35.38
CA ALA A 23 -25.30 11.79 -36.58
C ALA A 23 -23.76 11.81 -36.59
N ASN A 24 -23.17 12.95 -36.23
CA ASN A 24 -21.71 13.06 -36.11
C ASN A 24 -21.14 12.13 -35.03
N PHE A 25 -21.83 12.01 -33.89
CA PHE A 25 -21.42 11.10 -32.82
C PHE A 25 -21.54 9.62 -33.23
N LEU A 26 -22.58 9.26 -33.98
CA LEU A 26 -22.74 7.91 -34.53
C LEU A 26 -21.62 7.56 -35.51
N ALA A 27 -21.31 8.46 -36.44
CA ALA A 27 -20.19 8.29 -37.37
C ALA A 27 -18.85 8.15 -36.64
N PHE A 28 -18.63 8.92 -35.57
CA PHE A 28 -17.48 8.73 -34.69
C PHE A 28 -17.48 7.35 -34.04
N CYS A 29 -18.62 6.87 -33.54
CA CYS A 29 -18.72 5.56 -32.90
C CYS A 29 -18.42 4.40 -33.87
N GLU A 30 -18.80 4.51 -35.14
CA GLU A 30 -18.46 3.53 -36.18
C GLU A 30 -16.94 3.49 -36.41
N SER A 31 -16.29 4.64 -36.57
CA SER A 31 -14.83 4.73 -36.68
C SER A 31 -14.13 4.23 -35.40
N PHE A 32 -14.66 4.59 -34.23
CA PHE A 32 -14.14 4.18 -32.94
C PHE A 32 -14.16 2.65 -32.78
N ALA A 33 -15.23 1.98 -33.22
CA ALA A 33 -15.38 0.53 -33.17
C ALA A 33 -14.32 -0.22 -34.00
N LEU A 34 -13.77 0.41 -35.03
CA LEU A 34 -12.70 -0.15 -35.87
C LEU A 34 -11.29 0.27 -35.41
N SER A 35 -11.20 1.10 -34.38
CA SER A 35 -9.95 1.67 -33.90
C SER A 35 -9.39 0.94 -32.66
N ARG A 36 -8.14 1.24 -32.31
CA ARG A 36 -7.56 0.86 -31.00
C ARG A 36 -8.41 1.35 -29.82
N GLY A 37 -9.19 2.41 -30.00
CA GLY A 37 -10.12 2.93 -28.99
C GLY A 37 -11.07 1.87 -28.45
N LEU A 38 -11.54 0.93 -29.28
CA LEU A 38 -12.43 -0.15 -28.84
C LEU A 38 -11.73 -1.07 -27.82
N LEU A 39 -10.51 -1.51 -28.11
CA LEU A 39 -9.70 -2.32 -27.20
C LEU A 39 -9.44 -1.58 -25.88
N LEU A 40 -9.11 -0.29 -25.96
CA LEU A 40 -8.88 0.55 -24.78
C LEU A 40 -10.16 0.68 -23.94
N LEU A 41 -11.32 0.87 -24.58
CA LEU A 41 -12.61 0.93 -23.91
C LEU A 41 -12.92 -0.37 -23.19
N ASP A 42 -12.83 -1.48 -23.91
CA ASP A 42 -13.11 -2.83 -23.42
C ASP A 42 -12.31 -3.13 -22.14
N ARG A 43 -11.04 -2.72 -22.11
CA ARG A 43 -10.12 -2.97 -20.99
C ARG A 43 -10.05 -1.82 -19.96
N SER A 44 -10.75 -0.70 -20.16
CA SER A 44 -10.65 0.50 -19.32
C SER A 44 -11.22 0.39 -17.89
N ALA A 45 -11.67 -0.81 -17.50
CA ALA A 45 -11.85 -1.14 -16.08
C ALA A 45 -10.49 -1.21 -15.35
N ASP A 46 -9.42 -1.47 -16.09
CA ASP A 46 -8.04 -1.39 -15.62
C ASP A 46 -7.50 0.06 -15.68
N PRO A 47 -6.82 0.57 -14.62
CA PRO A 47 -6.28 1.92 -14.60
C PRO A 47 -5.30 2.27 -15.73
N GLY A 48 -4.49 1.30 -16.20
CA GLY A 48 -3.53 1.52 -17.28
C GLY A 48 -4.23 1.81 -18.60
N TYR A 49 -5.12 0.89 -19.01
CA TYR A 49 -5.95 1.06 -20.20
C TYR A 49 -6.89 2.26 -20.11
N ARG A 50 -7.35 2.60 -18.90
CA ARG A 50 -8.18 3.80 -18.66
C ARG A 50 -7.41 5.08 -18.97
N SER A 51 -6.15 5.17 -18.56
CA SER A 51 -5.29 6.33 -18.83
C SER A 51 -4.99 6.46 -20.33
N GLU A 52 -4.73 5.35 -21.01
CA GLU A 52 -4.58 5.34 -22.47
C GLU A 52 -5.87 5.74 -23.20
N LEU A 53 -7.03 5.24 -22.75
CA LEU A 53 -8.33 5.63 -23.30
C LEU A 53 -8.60 7.12 -23.10
N TYR A 54 -8.26 7.67 -21.93
CA TYR A 54 -8.40 9.10 -21.65
C TYR A 54 -7.63 9.92 -22.68
N THR A 55 -6.34 9.60 -22.86
CA THR A 55 -5.47 10.27 -23.84
C THR A 55 -6.01 10.12 -25.26
N PHE A 56 -6.47 8.92 -25.64
CA PHE A 56 -7.08 8.68 -26.94
C PHE A 56 -8.30 9.58 -27.18
N LEU A 57 -9.24 9.64 -26.23
CA LEU A 57 -10.46 10.46 -26.34
C LEU A 57 -10.16 11.96 -26.33
N CYS A 58 -9.18 12.42 -25.55
CA CYS A 58 -8.72 13.80 -25.58
C CYS A 58 -8.18 14.19 -26.95
N ASN A 59 -7.36 13.32 -27.56
CA ASN A 59 -6.81 13.56 -28.89
C ASN A 59 -7.90 13.60 -29.97
N GLU A 60 -8.86 12.69 -29.91
CA GLU A 60 -10.01 12.70 -30.82
C GLU A 60 -10.90 13.93 -30.61
N SER A 61 -11.05 14.38 -29.36
CA SER A 61 -11.79 15.62 -29.09
C SER A 61 -11.06 16.87 -29.60
N ALA A 62 -9.73 16.91 -29.52
CA ALA A 62 -8.92 18.02 -30.02
C ALA A 62 -8.91 18.10 -31.56
N ARG A 63 -9.00 16.95 -32.24
CA ARG A 63 -9.11 16.86 -33.70
C ARG A 63 -10.49 17.28 -34.24
N GLY A 64 -11.47 17.47 -33.35
CA GLY A 64 -12.84 17.82 -33.72
C GLY A 64 -13.72 16.63 -34.11
N SER A 65 -13.22 15.39 -33.98
CA SER A 65 -14.00 14.16 -34.24
C SER A 65 -15.21 14.04 -33.32
N ILE A 66 -15.10 14.56 -32.11
CA ILE A 66 -16.15 14.58 -31.08
C ILE A 66 -15.93 15.77 -30.13
N LYS A 67 -16.97 16.27 -29.46
CA LYS A 67 -16.81 17.25 -28.38
C LYS A 67 -17.06 16.57 -27.04
N LEU A 68 -15.98 16.31 -26.30
CA LEU A 68 -16.00 15.80 -24.94
C LEU A 68 -15.44 16.86 -23.99
N GLY A 69 -16.04 17.01 -22.82
CA GLY A 69 -15.64 17.94 -21.77
C GLY A 69 -14.52 17.39 -20.88
N ASN A 70 -14.48 17.88 -19.64
CA ASN A 70 -13.41 17.60 -18.68
C ASN A 70 -13.41 16.15 -18.16
N LYS A 71 -14.46 15.36 -18.47
CA LYS A 71 -14.56 13.94 -18.08
C LYS A 71 -14.83 13.06 -19.31
N PRO A 72 -13.89 13.01 -20.28
CA PRO A 72 -14.14 12.48 -21.61
C PRO A 72 -14.63 11.03 -21.61
N ILE A 73 -14.07 10.17 -20.76
CA ILE A 73 -14.52 8.77 -20.63
C ILE A 73 -15.96 8.67 -20.12
N ALA A 74 -16.30 9.42 -19.05
CA ALA A 74 -17.63 9.34 -18.45
C ALA A 74 -18.70 9.91 -19.39
N GLU A 75 -18.38 11.00 -20.07
CA GLU A 75 -19.25 11.62 -21.08
C GLU A 75 -19.45 10.72 -22.30
N PHE A 76 -18.38 10.12 -22.83
CA PHE A 76 -18.46 9.16 -23.93
C PHE A 76 -19.36 7.97 -23.57
N ILE A 77 -19.13 7.34 -22.42
CA ILE A 77 -19.96 6.22 -21.94
C ILE A 77 -21.41 6.64 -21.76
N SER A 78 -21.66 7.84 -21.21
CA SER A 78 -23.00 8.39 -21.03
C SER A 78 -23.74 8.55 -22.36
N LEU A 79 -23.06 9.08 -23.38
CA LEU A 79 -23.63 9.22 -24.73
C LEU A 79 -23.94 7.87 -25.37
N CYS A 80 -23.04 6.89 -25.27
CA CYS A 80 -23.27 5.54 -25.80
C CYS A 80 -24.35 4.77 -25.04
N SER A 81 -24.58 5.06 -23.76
CA SER A 81 -25.54 4.35 -22.91
C SER A 81 -26.90 5.05 -22.81
N GLY A 82 -27.01 6.27 -23.34
CA GLY A 82 -28.20 7.11 -23.30
C GLY A 82 -29.09 6.94 -24.53
N ARG A 83 -29.55 8.06 -25.09
CA ARG A 83 -30.55 8.08 -26.18
C ARG A 83 -30.13 7.37 -27.48
N LEU A 84 -28.82 7.18 -27.69
CA LEU A 84 -28.28 6.58 -28.91
C LEU A 84 -27.94 5.10 -28.77
N LYS A 85 -28.23 4.49 -27.61
CA LYS A 85 -27.82 3.13 -27.26
C LYS A 85 -28.14 2.09 -28.33
N ASP A 86 -29.33 2.15 -28.91
CA ASP A 86 -29.79 1.14 -29.88
C ASP A 86 -29.21 1.35 -31.29
N GLN A 87 -28.61 2.51 -31.54
CA GLN A 87 -27.96 2.88 -32.82
C GLN A 87 -26.43 2.65 -32.77
N MET A 88 -25.89 2.19 -31.64
CA MET A 88 -24.46 1.93 -31.49
C MET A 88 -24.02 0.65 -32.22
N PRO A 89 -22.81 0.63 -32.80
CA PRO A 89 -22.19 -0.57 -33.34
C PRO A 89 -22.22 -1.74 -32.33
N ALA A 90 -22.42 -2.97 -32.82
CA ALA A 90 -22.57 -4.14 -31.97
C ALA A 90 -21.31 -4.40 -31.12
N GLU A 91 -20.14 -4.20 -31.72
CA GLU A 91 -18.83 -4.33 -31.10
C GLU A 91 -18.66 -3.33 -29.95
N LEU A 92 -19.09 -2.08 -30.16
CA LEU A 92 -19.04 -1.04 -29.12
C LEU A 92 -19.96 -1.37 -27.95
N ARG A 93 -21.19 -1.86 -28.23
CA ARG A 93 -22.12 -2.31 -27.19
C ARG A 93 -21.57 -3.50 -26.40
N ALA A 94 -20.92 -4.44 -27.08
CA ALA A 94 -20.27 -5.58 -26.44
C ALA A 94 -19.12 -5.14 -25.52
N ALA A 95 -18.24 -4.24 -26.00
CA ALA A 95 -17.13 -3.69 -25.22
C ALA A 95 -17.62 -2.91 -23.98
N LEU A 96 -18.68 -2.10 -24.11
CA LEU A 96 -19.29 -1.40 -22.97
C LEU A 96 -19.87 -2.36 -21.94
N LYS A 97 -20.53 -3.43 -22.39
CA LYS A 97 -21.08 -4.47 -21.52
C LYS A 97 -19.96 -5.21 -20.78
N HIS A 98 -18.94 -5.66 -21.50
CA HIS A 98 -17.79 -6.36 -20.92
C HIS A 98 -17.05 -5.48 -19.91
N ARG A 99 -16.72 -4.24 -20.28
CA ARG A 99 -16.14 -3.24 -19.37
C ARG A 99 -16.97 -3.05 -18.09
N LYS A 100 -18.30 -3.00 -18.20
CA LYS A 100 -19.20 -2.87 -17.03
C LYS A 100 -19.09 -4.10 -16.12
N GLN A 101 -19.12 -5.31 -16.69
CA GLN A 101 -18.98 -6.56 -15.94
C GLN A 101 -17.62 -6.64 -15.24
N GLU A 102 -16.53 -6.26 -15.91
CA GLU A 102 -15.19 -6.19 -15.32
C GLU A 102 -15.11 -5.17 -14.18
N ALA A 103 -15.69 -3.98 -14.35
CA ALA A 103 -15.74 -2.97 -13.29
C ALA A 103 -16.60 -3.42 -12.08
N GLU A 104 -17.65 -4.20 -12.30
CA GLU A 104 -18.44 -4.84 -11.23
C GLU A 104 -17.61 -5.91 -10.51
N SER A 105 -16.98 -6.82 -11.26
CA SER A 105 -16.12 -7.86 -10.70
C SER A 105 -14.98 -7.28 -9.85
N ARG A 106 -14.30 -6.23 -10.32
CA ARG A 106 -13.22 -5.56 -9.56
C ARG A 106 -13.73 -4.90 -8.27
N ARG A 107 -14.92 -4.29 -8.31
CA ARG A 107 -15.54 -3.70 -7.11
C ARG A 107 -15.92 -4.77 -6.09
N ASP A 108 -16.43 -5.91 -6.55
CA ASP A 108 -16.79 -7.03 -5.67
C ASP A 108 -15.54 -7.67 -5.05
N GLU A 109 -14.50 -7.85 -5.85
CA GLU A 109 -13.20 -8.34 -5.39
C GLU A 109 -12.58 -7.41 -4.33
N LYS A 110 -12.54 -6.10 -4.60
CA LYS A 110 -12.10 -5.11 -3.61
C LYS A 110 -12.93 -5.15 -2.33
N ARG A 111 -14.26 -5.28 -2.44
CA ARG A 111 -15.16 -5.39 -1.27
C ARG A 111 -14.86 -6.63 -0.44
N ARG A 112 -14.62 -7.78 -1.08
CA ARG A 112 -14.22 -9.01 -0.40
C ARG A 112 -12.90 -8.82 0.35
N ILE A 113 -11.87 -8.26 -0.30
CA ILE A 113 -10.58 -7.98 0.36
C ILE A 113 -10.75 -7.09 1.57
N VAL A 114 -11.55 -6.01 1.47
CA VAL A 114 -11.81 -5.11 2.60
C VAL A 114 -12.41 -5.86 3.79
N VAL A 115 -13.33 -6.79 3.54
CA VAL A 115 -13.98 -7.59 4.58
C VAL A 115 -13.01 -8.65 5.13
N ASP A 116 -12.40 -9.44 4.25
CA ASP A 116 -11.55 -10.59 4.61
C ASP A 116 -10.29 -10.18 5.36
N LEU A 117 -9.71 -9.03 4.99
CA LEU A 117 -8.55 -8.44 5.68
C LEU A 117 -8.94 -7.51 6.83
N GLY A 118 -10.22 -7.25 7.06
CA GLY A 118 -10.67 -6.38 8.15
C GLY A 118 -10.24 -4.91 7.99
N LEU A 119 -10.14 -4.41 6.77
CA LEU A 119 -9.73 -3.02 6.46
C LEU A 119 -10.84 -1.98 6.72
N GLN A 120 -11.99 -2.42 7.22
CA GLN A 120 -13.10 -1.56 7.59
C GLN A 120 -12.75 -0.70 8.80
N GLN A 121 -13.10 0.58 8.75
CA GLN A 121 -12.95 1.47 9.90
C GLN A 121 -14.02 1.11 10.94
N LYS A 122 -13.58 0.51 12.05
CA LYS A 122 -14.42 0.18 13.21
C LYS A 122 -14.15 1.16 14.33
N SER A 123 -15.14 1.36 15.22
CA SER A 123 -14.93 2.17 16.42
C SER A 123 -13.80 1.59 17.28
N ASN A 124 -13.17 2.43 18.10
CA ASN A 124 -12.10 1.98 19.00
C ASN A 124 -12.59 0.88 19.95
N GLU A 125 -13.79 1.03 20.49
CA GLU A 125 -14.42 0.06 21.40
C GLU A 125 -14.63 -1.28 20.71
N SER A 126 -15.08 -1.27 19.45
CA SER A 126 -15.27 -2.50 18.68
C SER A 126 -13.94 -3.20 18.36
N ARG A 127 -12.89 -2.43 18.03
CA ARG A 127 -11.54 -2.98 17.80
C ARG A 127 -10.96 -3.60 19.06
N LEU A 128 -11.02 -2.86 20.18
CA LEU A 128 -10.54 -3.34 21.48
C LEU A 128 -11.27 -4.61 21.92
N ALA A 129 -12.61 -4.61 21.88
CA ALA A 129 -13.39 -5.78 22.25
C ALA A 129 -13.08 -7.00 21.36
N ALA A 130 -12.92 -6.81 20.05
CA ALA A 130 -12.54 -7.89 19.13
C ALA A 130 -11.11 -8.41 19.38
N LEU A 131 -10.19 -7.52 19.73
CA LEU A 131 -8.83 -7.89 20.07
C LEU A 131 -8.80 -8.70 21.37
N GLU A 132 -9.44 -8.22 22.44
CA GLU A 132 -9.54 -8.90 23.73
C GLU A 132 -10.27 -10.24 23.63
N ALA A 133 -11.32 -10.33 22.82
CA ALA A 133 -12.03 -11.60 22.58
C ALA A 133 -11.19 -12.64 21.82
N SER A 134 -10.19 -12.21 21.04
CA SER A 134 -9.39 -13.09 20.18
C SER A 134 -7.94 -13.31 20.67
N ALA A 135 -7.56 -12.70 21.78
CA ALA A 135 -6.21 -12.76 22.34
C ALA A 135 -6.22 -13.23 23.80
N THR A 136 -5.16 -13.94 24.18
CA THR A 136 -4.93 -14.26 25.59
C THR A 136 -4.30 -13.06 26.28
N LEU A 137 -4.91 -12.58 27.36
CA LEU A 137 -4.42 -11.46 28.16
C LEU A 137 -3.44 -11.95 29.23
N TYR A 138 -2.29 -11.29 29.31
CA TYR A 138 -1.29 -11.48 30.35
C TYR A 138 -1.01 -10.15 31.04
N PHE A 139 -0.81 -10.20 32.36
CA PHE A 139 -0.26 -9.10 33.15
C PHE A 139 1.13 -9.50 33.62
N LEU A 140 2.15 -8.75 33.22
CA LEU A 140 3.54 -9.02 33.59
C LEU A 140 4.10 -7.85 34.39
N GLU A 141 4.94 -8.16 35.36
CA GLU A 141 5.72 -7.17 36.10
C GLU A 141 6.95 -6.78 35.29
N GLN A 142 7.29 -5.48 35.34
CA GLN A 142 8.58 -4.97 34.88
C GLN A 142 9.73 -5.76 35.53
N LEU A 143 10.69 -6.18 34.71
CA LEU A 143 11.84 -6.93 35.23
C LEU A 143 12.91 -5.98 35.78
N SER A 144 13.46 -6.35 36.94
CA SER A 144 14.68 -5.73 37.44
C SER A 144 15.85 -5.98 36.49
N ASP A 145 16.86 -5.10 36.52
CA ASP A 145 18.09 -5.30 35.74
C ASP A 145 18.80 -6.63 36.06
N GLU A 146 18.63 -7.16 37.28
CA GLU A 146 19.20 -8.43 37.73
C GLU A 146 18.44 -9.64 37.18
N ASP A 147 17.11 -9.53 37.06
CA ASP A 147 16.23 -10.58 36.53
C ASP A 147 16.12 -10.55 35.00
N CYS A 148 16.61 -9.49 34.36
CA CYS A 148 16.54 -9.29 32.93
C CYS A 148 17.19 -10.46 32.17
N TYR A 149 16.37 -11.15 31.38
CA TYR A 149 16.81 -12.22 30.50
C TYR A 149 16.26 -11.99 29.09
N PRO A 150 17.10 -12.07 28.05
CA PRO A 150 18.49 -12.50 28.05
C PRO A 150 19.46 -11.43 28.59
N PRO A 151 20.65 -11.80 29.09
CA PRO A 151 21.66 -10.83 29.49
C PRO A 151 22.03 -9.90 28.32
N ARG A 152 22.28 -8.63 28.64
CA ARG A 152 22.60 -7.59 27.66
C ARG A 152 23.88 -7.94 26.89
N GLY A 153 23.89 -7.61 25.60
CA GLY A 153 25.09 -7.71 24.76
C GLY A 153 25.40 -9.11 24.22
N PHE A 154 24.47 -10.06 24.38
CA PHE A 154 24.61 -11.41 23.81
C PHE A 154 23.63 -11.62 22.65
N PHE A 155 24.08 -12.35 21.64
CA PHE A 155 23.18 -12.96 20.66
C PHE A 155 22.57 -14.21 21.28
N MET A 156 21.26 -14.35 21.18
CA MET A 156 20.58 -15.53 21.70
C MET A 156 20.30 -16.53 20.59
N CYS A 157 20.61 -17.78 20.87
CA CYS A 157 20.34 -18.90 19.98
C CYS A 157 19.39 -19.86 20.66
N GLU A 158 18.23 -20.10 20.05
CA GLU A 158 17.25 -21.06 20.55
C GLU A 158 17.80 -22.50 20.57
N THR A 159 18.74 -22.83 19.66
CA THR A 159 19.27 -24.19 19.51
C THR A 159 20.77 -24.18 19.25
N ARG A 160 21.43 -25.32 19.52
CA ARG A 160 22.84 -25.54 19.13
C ARG A 160 23.05 -25.47 17.61
N LYS A 161 22.04 -25.86 16.84
CA LYS A 161 22.07 -25.79 15.37
C LYS A 161 22.12 -24.34 14.89
N SER A 162 21.26 -23.47 15.42
CA SER A 162 21.31 -22.03 15.07
C SER A 162 22.60 -21.40 15.54
N GLN A 163 23.08 -21.72 16.76
CA GLN A 163 24.37 -21.26 17.24
C GLN A 163 25.51 -21.63 16.28
N ALA A 164 25.61 -22.91 15.89
CA ALA A 164 26.63 -23.37 14.95
C ALA A 164 26.53 -22.69 13.58
N GLY A 165 25.31 -22.49 13.06
CA GLY A 165 25.06 -21.82 11.79
C GLY A 165 25.51 -20.36 11.76
N TRP A 166 25.46 -19.67 12.90
CA TRP A 166 25.84 -18.26 13.02
C TRP A 166 27.28 -18.02 13.51
N THR A 167 28.00 -19.05 13.97
CA THR A 167 29.37 -18.95 14.51
C THR A 167 30.30 -18.17 13.60
N LYS A 168 30.38 -18.57 12.32
CA LYS A 168 31.25 -17.91 11.34
C LYS A 168 30.91 -16.43 11.18
N TRP A 169 29.63 -16.11 11.14
CA TRP A 169 29.18 -14.73 10.94
C TRP A 169 29.55 -13.85 12.16
N VAL A 170 29.29 -14.34 13.38
CA VAL A 170 29.50 -13.57 14.62
C VAL A 170 30.99 -13.44 14.96
N TYR A 171 31.75 -14.52 14.84
CA TYR A 171 33.14 -14.57 15.32
C TYR A 171 34.20 -14.28 14.26
N GLU A 172 33.98 -14.63 13.00
CA GLU A 172 35.03 -14.59 11.97
C GLU A 172 34.89 -13.38 11.02
N ARG A 173 33.67 -12.93 10.73
CA ARG A 173 33.44 -11.82 9.77
C ARG A 173 34.12 -10.55 10.24
N LYS A 174 34.77 -9.80 9.32
CA LYS A 174 35.31 -8.46 9.61
C LYS A 174 34.18 -7.54 10.09
N LEU A 175 34.38 -6.89 11.24
CA LEU A 175 33.44 -5.91 11.76
C LEU A 175 33.43 -4.65 10.88
N PRO A 176 32.26 -4.03 10.63
CA PRO A 176 32.16 -2.76 9.91
C PRO A 176 32.89 -1.62 10.62
N ASP A 177 32.85 -1.61 11.95
CA ASP A 177 33.59 -0.69 12.82
C ASP A 177 34.55 -1.51 13.68
N SER A 178 35.86 -1.31 13.46
CA SER A 178 36.92 -2.02 14.18
C SER A 178 37.04 -1.63 15.65
N ARG A 179 36.38 -0.54 16.09
CA ARG A 179 36.36 -0.11 17.49
C ARG A 179 35.37 -0.91 18.33
N LEU A 180 34.43 -1.62 17.71
CA LEU A 180 33.44 -2.41 18.40
C LEU A 180 34.02 -3.74 18.87
N VAL A 181 33.69 -4.13 20.10
CA VAL A 181 34.06 -5.44 20.65
C VAL A 181 33.13 -6.51 20.06
N ARG A 182 33.71 -7.65 19.65
CA ARG A 182 32.93 -8.81 19.20
C ARG A 182 32.05 -9.33 20.31
N ARG A 183 30.79 -9.53 19.99
CA ARG A 183 29.79 -10.03 20.92
C ARG A 183 29.68 -11.54 20.80
N THR A 184 29.18 -12.18 21.84
CA THR A 184 29.16 -13.65 21.92
C THR A 184 27.73 -14.17 21.81
N MET A 185 27.60 -15.42 21.37
CA MET A 185 26.32 -16.12 21.34
C MET A 185 26.11 -16.93 22.62
N ARG A 186 24.88 -16.97 23.11
CA ARG A 186 24.45 -17.84 24.21
C ARG A 186 23.23 -18.65 23.78
N LEU A 187 23.18 -19.88 24.29
CA LEU A 187 21.98 -20.69 24.15
C LEU A 187 20.88 -20.14 25.06
N GLU A 188 19.67 -20.14 24.55
CA GLU A 188 18.47 -19.83 25.32
C GLU A 188 18.30 -20.80 26.48
N VAL A 189 17.95 -20.27 27.64
CA VAL A 189 17.65 -20.99 28.87
C VAL A 189 16.16 -20.81 29.14
N ARG A 190 15.34 -21.68 28.56
CA ARG A 190 13.87 -21.57 28.58
C ARG A 190 13.26 -21.30 29.96
N ARG A 191 13.80 -21.91 31.01
CA ARG A 191 13.33 -21.69 32.41
C ARG A 191 13.48 -20.24 32.91
N LYS A 192 14.23 -19.39 32.23
CA LYS A 192 14.39 -17.96 32.55
C LYS A 192 13.41 -17.06 31.79
N LEU A 193 12.68 -17.59 30.80
CA LEU A 193 11.67 -16.84 30.07
C LEU A 193 10.42 -16.71 30.95
N LYS A 194 9.91 -15.48 31.10
CA LYS A 194 8.70 -15.20 31.89
C LYS A 194 7.42 -15.59 31.16
N LEU A 195 7.44 -15.45 29.83
CA LEU A 195 6.33 -15.81 28.97
C LEU A 195 6.87 -16.35 27.65
N ILE A 196 6.34 -17.48 27.21
CA ILE A 196 6.55 -18.01 25.86
C ILE A 196 5.20 -17.92 25.15
N VAL A 197 5.10 -17.01 24.19
CA VAL A 197 3.88 -16.85 23.39
C VAL A 197 3.83 -17.96 22.34
N PRO A 198 2.80 -18.83 22.33
CA PRO A 198 2.68 -19.87 21.32
C PRO A 198 2.61 -19.27 19.90
N LYS A 199 3.08 -20.04 18.91
CA LYS A 199 3.17 -19.59 17.50
C LYS A 199 1.81 -19.26 16.87
N ASP A 200 0.75 -19.87 17.39
CA ASP A 200 -0.62 -19.86 16.88
C ASP A 200 -1.57 -19.00 17.75
N LYS A 201 -1.04 -18.31 18.76
CA LYS A 201 -1.84 -17.51 19.69
C LYS A 201 -1.59 -16.02 19.50
N ASN A 202 -2.68 -15.27 19.55
CA ASN A 202 -2.63 -13.83 19.75
C ASN A 202 -2.54 -13.56 21.25
N VAL A 203 -1.74 -12.57 21.64
CA VAL A 203 -1.65 -12.15 23.04
C VAL A 203 -1.69 -10.64 23.18
N ILE A 204 -2.23 -10.19 24.30
CA ILE A 204 -2.08 -8.83 24.82
C ILE A 204 -1.28 -8.99 26.10
N ILE A 205 -0.21 -8.21 26.23
CA ILE A 205 0.58 -8.11 27.45
C ILE A 205 0.37 -6.70 27.99
N ARG A 206 -0.16 -6.61 29.19
CA ARG A 206 -0.27 -5.38 29.96
C ARG A 206 0.79 -5.36 31.05
N ASP A 207 1.28 -4.16 31.35
CA ASP A 207 2.02 -3.95 32.59
C ASP A 207 1.09 -4.24 33.79
N LYS A 208 1.59 -4.92 34.81
CA LYS A 208 0.77 -5.33 35.96
C LYS A 208 0.41 -4.15 36.87
N GLU A 209 1.24 -3.12 36.93
CA GLU A 209 1.05 -1.96 37.82
C GLU A 209 0.19 -0.88 37.15
N SER A 210 0.57 -0.42 35.96
CA SER A 210 -0.15 0.63 35.23
C SER A 210 -1.38 0.11 34.49
N GLY A 211 -1.39 -1.17 34.12
CA GLY A 211 -2.42 -1.77 33.27
C GLY A 211 -2.30 -1.38 31.78
N GLU A 212 -1.29 -0.61 31.38
CA GLU A 212 -1.08 -0.17 30.00
C GLU A 212 -0.67 -1.33 29.09
N ILE A 213 -1.08 -1.28 27.82
CA ILE A 213 -0.62 -2.24 26.81
C ILE A 213 0.86 -2.02 26.53
N VAL A 214 1.66 -3.06 26.81
CA VAL A 214 3.10 -3.07 26.57
C VAL A 214 3.45 -3.80 25.28
N LEU A 215 2.74 -4.89 24.96
CA LEU A 215 2.97 -5.67 23.76
C LEU A 215 1.68 -6.31 23.26
N ILE A 216 1.47 -6.26 21.94
CA ILE A 216 0.47 -7.07 21.27
C ILE A 216 1.18 -8.01 20.30
N VAL A 217 0.88 -9.30 20.39
CA VAL A 217 1.24 -10.27 19.35
C VAL A 217 -0.02 -10.60 18.58
N ARG A 218 -0.12 -10.12 17.35
CA ARG A 218 -1.20 -10.49 16.42
C ARG A 218 -0.64 -11.42 15.35
N ARG A 219 -1.03 -12.69 15.40
CA ARG A 219 -0.72 -13.69 14.38
C ARG A 219 -1.64 -13.47 13.17
N ASN A 220 -1.15 -13.86 11.99
CA ASN A 220 -1.91 -13.81 10.73
C ASN A 220 -2.59 -12.46 10.51
N LEU A 221 -1.86 -11.35 10.74
CA LEU A 221 -2.38 -9.99 10.56
C LEU A 221 -2.87 -9.78 9.12
N CYS A 222 -2.13 -10.30 8.14
CA CYS A 222 -2.63 -10.51 6.78
C CYS A 222 -3.02 -12.00 6.64
N SER A 223 -4.31 -12.26 6.44
CA SER A 223 -4.85 -13.62 6.28
C SER A 223 -4.84 -14.11 4.82
N ASP A 224 -4.63 -13.20 3.87
CA ASP A 224 -4.61 -13.50 2.44
C ASP A 224 -3.20 -13.93 1.99
N ALA A 225 -3.07 -15.20 1.60
CA ALA A 225 -1.79 -15.79 1.25
C ALA A 225 -1.16 -15.19 -0.02
N GLU A 226 -1.97 -14.76 -0.98
CA GLU A 226 -1.46 -14.19 -2.23
C GLU A 226 -0.90 -12.78 -1.99
N ILE A 227 -1.66 -11.95 -1.27
CA ILE A 227 -1.22 -10.61 -0.87
C ILE A 227 0.03 -10.68 0.00
N LEU A 228 0.10 -11.66 0.91
CA LEU A 228 1.27 -11.86 1.76
C LEU A 228 2.50 -12.30 0.95
N ALA A 229 2.33 -13.20 -0.03
CA ALA A 229 3.43 -13.63 -0.90
C ALA A 229 3.96 -12.50 -1.78
N ASP A 230 3.07 -11.67 -2.34
CA ASP A 230 3.45 -10.46 -3.08
C ASP A 230 4.20 -9.46 -2.18
N THR A 231 3.76 -9.29 -0.93
CA THR A 231 4.45 -8.44 0.04
C THR A 231 5.84 -8.97 0.35
N ASP A 232 5.99 -10.29 0.57
CA ASP A 232 7.27 -10.93 0.85
C ASP A 232 8.25 -10.76 -0.33
N ASN A 233 7.78 -10.97 -1.56
CA ASN A 233 8.56 -10.72 -2.77
C ASN A 233 9.04 -9.26 -2.85
N THR A 234 8.17 -8.30 -2.53
CA THR A 234 8.53 -6.87 -2.49
C THR A 234 9.59 -6.60 -1.44
N VAL A 235 9.47 -7.18 -0.23
CA VAL A 235 10.43 -7.03 0.87
C VAL A 235 11.78 -7.65 0.52
N ILE A 236 11.80 -8.86 -0.03
CA ILE A 236 13.01 -9.55 -0.48
C ILE A 236 13.71 -8.71 -1.54
N PHE A 237 12.96 -8.20 -2.51
CA PHE A 237 13.50 -7.36 -3.57
C PHE A 237 14.04 -6.03 -3.04
N ASP A 238 13.30 -5.35 -2.15
CA ASP A 238 13.75 -4.10 -1.51
C ASP A 238 15.04 -4.30 -0.72
N CYS A 239 15.12 -5.39 0.04
CA CYS A 239 16.33 -5.78 0.75
C CYS A 239 17.48 -6.09 -0.21
N SER A 240 17.22 -6.67 -1.39
CA SER A 240 18.29 -6.93 -2.37
C SER A 240 18.90 -5.64 -2.94
N LEU A 241 18.08 -4.61 -3.14
CA LEU A 241 18.48 -3.35 -3.78
C LEU A 241 19.17 -2.37 -2.84
N LYS A 242 18.76 -2.35 -1.56
CA LYS A 242 19.17 -1.32 -0.61
C LYS A 242 20.35 -1.71 0.25
N ARG A 243 21.06 -0.71 0.76
CA ARG A 243 22.11 -0.86 1.76
C ARG A 243 21.51 -1.30 3.10
N ASN A 244 22.17 -2.26 3.75
CA ASN A 244 21.83 -2.64 5.11
C ASN A 244 22.11 -1.47 6.08
N ILE A 245 21.11 -1.11 6.89
CA ILE A 245 21.23 -0.05 7.90
C ILE A 245 21.79 -0.55 9.25
N ARG A 246 21.92 -1.87 9.41
CA ARG A 246 22.48 -2.56 10.59
C ARG A 246 23.59 -3.50 10.15
N LEU A 247 24.75 -2.95 9.83
CA LEU A 247 25.90 -3.70 9.30
C LEU A 247 26.51 -4.66 10.34
N GLU A 248 26.31 -4.34 11.61
CA GLU A 248 26.75 -5.07 12.80
C GLU A 248 25.89 -6.28 13.16
N ASP A 249 24.71 -6.40 12.56
CA ASP A 249 23.71 -7.43 12.87
C ASP A 249 23.61 -8.47 11.72
N PRO A 250 23.39 -9.77 12.03
CA PRO A 250 23.13 -10.78 11.02
C PRO A 250 21.91 -10.48 10.16
N GLY A 251 21.96 -10.94 8.91
CA GLY A 251 20.90 -10.70 7.91
C GLY A 251 20.97 -9.31 7.29
N LYS A 252 19.81 -8.81 6.86
CA LYS A 252 19.69 -7.51 6.19
C LYS A 252 18.44 -6.79 6.67
N LEU A 253 18.61 -5.55 7.13
CA LEU A 253 17.53 -4.63 7.46
C LEU A 253 17.73 -3.36 6.63
N VAL A 254 16.69 -2.89 5.96
CA VAL A 254 16.76 -1.71 5.08
C VAL A 254 15.69 -0.71 5.49
N LEU A 255 16.00 0.57 5.29
CA LEU A 255 15.08 1.67 5.56
C LEU A 255 14.19 1.94 4.34
N ALA A 256 12.91 2.20 4.57
CA ALA A 256 11.94 2.67 3.59
C ALA A 256 11.32 3.99 4.05
N GLY A 257 10.99 4.87 3.11
CA GLY A 257 10.44 6.18 3.42
C GLY A 257 11.49 7.23 3.78
N TYR A 258 11.09 8.21 4.59
CA TYR A 258 11.89 9.35 5.00
C TYR A 258 12.91 8.98 6.08
N SER A 259 14.02 9.72 6.12
CA SER A 259 15.08 9.55 7.13
C SER A 259 15.66 10.90 7.52
N ALA A 260 16.22 11.00 8.72
CA ALA A 260 16.97 12.20 9.16
C ALA A 260 18.36 12.35 8.48
N GLY A 261 18.72 11.45 7.58
CA GLY A 261 20.01 11.47 6.88
C GLY A 261 21.19 11.06 7.76
N SER A 262 22.40 11.42 7.33
CA SER A 262 23.64 11.05 8.02
C SER A 262 23.87 11.92 9.26
N ARG A 263 24.47 11.37 10.32
CA ARG A 263 24.79 12.17 11.53
C ARG A 263 25.76 13.32 11.25
N SER A 264 26.64 13.18 10.27
CA SER A 264 27.63 14.18 9.87
C SER A 264 27.04 15.28 8.97
N SER A 265 25.89 15.03 8.35
CA SER A 265 25.18 15.97 7.48
C SER A 265 23.70 15.58 7.53
N PRO A 266 23.00 15.98 8.61
CA PRO A 266 21.60 15.63 8.80
C PRO A 266 20.75 16.40 7.79
N ALA A 267 19.92 15.67 7.06
CA ALA A 267 18.98 16.21 6.10
C ALA A 267 17.77 15.29 6.09
N PHE A 268 16.60 15.86 6.35
CA PHE A 268 15.35 15.12 6.28
C PHE A 268 14.94 14.97 4.82
N ASP A 269 15.02 13.74 4.31
CA ASP A 269 14.72 13.41 2.92
C ASP A 269 14.34 11.93 2.80
N TYR A 270 13.78 11.53 1.66
CA TYR A 270 13.54 10.14 1.34
C TYR A 270 14.86 9.36 1.32
N ALA A 271 14.85 8.16 1.91
CA ALA A 271 16.06 7.38 2.13
C ALA A 271 16.79 7.06 0.82
N ARG A 272 18.00 7.61 0.65
CA ARG A 272 18.88 7.37 -0.51
C ARG A 272 19.80 6.19 -0.26
N ASN A 273 19.24 4.99 -0.13
CA ASN A 273 19.96 3.78 0.25
C ASN A 273 20.00 2.69 -0.82
N ILE A 274 19.51 2.93 -2.03
CA ILE A 274 19.62 1.98 -3.16
C ILE A 274 21.10 1.91 -3.62
N GLU A 275 21.68 0.71 -3.64
CA GLU A 275 23.09 0.50 -4.01
C GLU A 275 23.29 0.22 -5.51
N ALA A 276 22.23 -0.19 -6.20
CA ALA A 276 22.28 -0.47 -7.63
C ALA A 276 22.47 0.83 -8.44
N LYS A 277 23.63 0.94 -9.11
CA LYS A 277 24.09 2.20 -9.74
C LYS A 277 23.52 2.50 -11.13
N LYS A 278 22.62 1.66 -11.66
CA LYS A 278 22.10 1.77 -13.04
C LYS A 278 20.61 1.42 -13.12
N LEU A 279 19.82 2.09 -12.30
CA LEU A 279 18.37 1.97 -12.35
C LEU A 279 17.78 3.23 -12.99
N SER A 280 16.76 3.07 -13.82
CA SER A 280 16.02 4.21 -14.35
C SER A 280 15.23 4.90 -13.24
N GLU A 281 15.00 6.20 -13.39
CA GLU A 281 14.14 6.96 -12.45
C GLU A 281 12.74 6.37 -12.37
N GLU A 282 12.20 5.91 -13.51
CA GLU A 282 10.92 5.23 -13.59
C GLU A 282 10.88 3.95 -12.74
N PHE A 283 11.94 3.14 -12.82
CA PHE A 283 12.06 1.93 -12.01
C PHE A 283 12.11 2.27 -10.52
N VAL A 284 12.94 3.25 -10.13
CA VAL A 284 13.08 3.65 -8.72
C VAL A 284 11.75 4.16 -8.17
N ARG A 285 11.05 4.99 -8.96
CA ARG A 285 9.72 5.50 -8.60
C ARG A 285 8.70 4.38 -8.44
N SER A 286 8.63 3.45 -9.40
CA SER A 286 7.73 2.29 -9.33
C SER A 286 8.03 1.41 -8.11
N HIS A 287 9.31 1.18 -7.82
CA HIS A 287 9.74 0.44 -6.63
C HIS A 287 9.36 1.14 -5.33
N HIS A 288 9.57 2.46 -5.22
CA HIS A 288 9.12 3.25 -4.06
C HIS A 288 7.61 3.19 -3.87
N MET A 289 6.83 3.24 -4.96
CA MET A 289 5.37 3.09 -4.91
C MET A 289 4.96 1.70 -4.42
N ALA A 290 5.66 0.64 -4.87
CA ALA A 290 5.39 -0.71 -4.44
C ALA A 290 5.62 -0.87 -2.94
N VAL A 291 6.81 -0.47 -2.46
CA VAL A 291 7.18 -0.52 -1.04
C VAL A 291 6.22 0.31 -0.19
N SER A 292 5.98 1.56 -0.56
CA SER A 292 5.07 2.47 0.16
C SER A 292 3.65 1.91 0.25
N SER A 293 3.20 1.20 -0.79
CA SER A 293 1.88 0.56 -0.80
C SER A 293 1.80 -0.63 0.16
N ARG A 294 2.87 -1.43 0.31
CA ARG A 294 2.89 -2.57 1.25
C ARG A 294 2.93 -2.07 2.69
N PHE A 295 3.70 -1.01 2.97
CA PHE A 295 3.66 -0.33 4.27
C PHE A 295 2.27 0.24 4.55
N SER A 296 1.63 0.88 3.56
CA SER A 296 0.27 1.42 3.73
C SER A 296 -0.78 0.33 3.95
N LEU A 297 -0.68 -0.81 3.27
CA LEU A 297 -1.52 -1.98 3.53
C LEU A 297 -1.39 -2.43 5.00
N PHE A 298 -0.16 -2.64 5.48
CA PHE A 298 0.06 -3.10 6.86
C PHE A 298 -0.35 -2.05 7.89
N HIS A 299 -0.15 -0.77 7.60
CA HIS A 299 -0.68 0.31 8.43
C HIS A 299 -2.21 0.27 8.50
N GLN A 300 -2.89 0.03 7.38
CA GLN A 300 -4.34 -0.09 7.36
C GLN A 300 -4.85 -1.36 8.06
N LEU A 301 -4.11 -2.49 7.97
CA LEU A 301 -4.38 -3.70 8.77
C LEU A 301 -4.26 -3.40 10.27
N MET A 302 -3.20 -2.70 10.69
CA MET A 302 -3.00 -2.29 12.09
C MET A 302 -4.15 -1.38 12.55
N ARG A 303 -4.54 -0.38 11.75
CA ARG A 303 -5.66 0.51 12.08
C ARG A 303 -7.01 -0.20 12.14
N GLY A 304 -7.18 -1.30 11.41
CA GLY A 304 -8.40 -2.12 11.46
C GLY A 304 -8.53 -2.99 12.72
N VAL A 305 -7.44 -3.23 13.44
CA VAL A 305 -7.37 -4.25 14.52
C VAL A 305 -6.87 -3.70 15.86
N LEU A 306 -5.86 -2.84 15.87
CA LEU A 306 -5.25 -2.33 17.10
C LEU A 306 -6.09 -1.19 17.69
N PRO A 307 -6.16 -1.06 19.03
CA PRO A 307 -6.85 0.04 19.68
C PRO A 307 -6.06 1.35 19.57
N ASP A 308 -6.73 2.47 19.84
CA ASP A 308 -6.14 3.81 19.78
C ASP A 308 -5.04 4.00 20.83
N GLU A 309 -5.11 3.31 21.97
CA GLU A 309 -4.04 3.24 22.99
C GLU A 309 -2.66 2.92 22.38
N VAL A 310 -2.62 2.19 21.25
CA VAL A 310 -1.37 1.81 20.56
C VAL A 310 -1.07 2.70 19.36
N LEU A 311 -2.10 3.27 18.74
CA LEU A 311 -1.97 3.98 17.47
C LEU A 311 -1.83 5.50 17.64
N GLN A 312 -2.48 6.06 18.66
CA GLN A 312 -2.70 7.50 18.78
C GLN A 312 -1.41 8.26 19.03
N ASP A 313 -0.48 7.72 19.82
CA ASP A 313 0.74 8.41 20.21
C ASP A 313 1.59 8.82 19.01
N TYR A 314 1.88 7.87 18.11
CA TYR A 314 2.69 8.19 16.94
C TYR A 314 1.90 8.94 15.87
N GLU A 315 0.58 8.73 15.76
CA GLU A 315 -0.28 9.48 14.84
C GLU A 315 -0.32 10.97 15.22
N LYS A 316 -0.53 11.26 16.50
CA LYS A 316 -0.50 12.61 17.05
C LYS A 316 0.87 13.26 16.86
N TRP A 317 1.95 12.51 17.13
CA TRP A 317 3.30 13.02 16.92
C TRP A 317 3.60 13.38 15.46
N ILE A 318 3.13 12.58 14.49
CA ILE A 318 3.25 12.88 13.06
C ILE A 318 2.49 14.16 12.71
N GLU A 319 1.25 14.30 13.18
CA GLU A 319 0.38 15.45 12.91
C GLU A 319 0.93 16.75 13.52
N GLU A 320 1.32 16.74 14.80
CA GLU A 320 1.83 17.91 15.51
C GLU A 320 3.13 18.46 14.92
N ASN A 321 3.96 17.58 14.33
CA ASN A 321 5.25 17.96 13.75
C ASN A 321 5.20 18.11 12.22
N GLY A 322 4.03 17.93 11.60
CA GLY A 322 3.86 18.06 10.15
C GLY A 322 4.72 17.09 9.34
N PHE A 323 4.97 15.89 9.84
CA PHE A 323 5.77 14.91 9.10
C PHE A 323 5.00 14.36 7.90
N PRO A 324 5.66 14.19 6.74
CA PRO A 324 5.01 13.61 5.56
C PRO A 324 4.67 12.13 5.79
N ARG A 325 3.65 11.63 5.12
CA ARG A 325 3.39 10.18 5.07
C ARG A 325 4.33 9.48 4.11
N MET A 326 4.38 8.15 4.13
CA MET A 326 5.17 7.38 3.16
C MET A 326 4.54 7.45 1.77
N ASP A 327 4.88 8.49 1.03
CA ASP A 327 4.25 8.93 -0.23
C ASP A 327 5.05 8.54 -1.49
N ALA A 328 6.00 7.61 -1.34
CA ALA A 328 6.93 7.22 -2.39
C ALA A 328 7.71 8.41 -3.00
N GLN A 329 8.15 9.37 -2.16
CA GLN A 329 8.92 10.55 -2.57
C GLN A 329 8.07 11.48 -3.45
N GLY A 330 6.85 11.78 -3.00
CA GLY A 330 5.88 12.62 -3.70
C GLY A 330 5.21 11.96 -4.92
N ALA A 331 5.50 10.69 -5.21
CA ALA A 331 4.88 9.98 -6.33
C ALA A 331 3.41 9.60 -6.05
N ILE A 332 3.02 9.51 -4.78
CA ILE A 332 1.64 9.30 -4.32
C ILE A 332 1.13 10.65 -3.82
N PRO A 333 0.09 11.24 -4.45
CA PRO A 333 -0.54 12.43 -3.91
C PRO A 333 -1.14 12.15 -2.53
N VAL A 334 -0.89 13.07 -1.59
CA VAL A 334 -1.39 13.00 -0.21
C VAL A 334 -2.15 14.28 0.11
N ASP A 335 -3.33 14.16 0.72
CA ASP A 335 -4.09 15.29 1.24
C ASP A 335 -3.59 15.77 2.62
N GLU A 336 -4.19 16.84 3.13
CA GLU A 336 -3.82 17.46 4.41
C GLU A 336 -3.99 16.50 5.61
N ASP A 337 -4.86 15.49 5.50
CA ASP A 337 -5.10 14.47 6.52
C ASP A 337 -4.13 13.27 6.42
N GLY A 338 -3.15 13.33 5.51
CA GLY A 338 -2.23 12.24 5.27
C GLY A 338 -2.87 11.07 4.50
N ARG A 339 -3.95 11.30 3.76
CA ARG A 339 -4.63 10.27 2.97
C ARG A 339 -4.20 10.34 1.51
N GLY A 340 -4.09 9.18 0.91
CA GLY A 340 -3.71 9.04 -0.49
C GLY A 340 -4.19 7.71 -1.06
N GLU A 341 -3.43 7.22 -2.02
CA GLU A 341 -3.71 5.96 -2.69
C GLU A 341 -2.62 4.94 -2.44
N PHE A 342 -3.02 3.68 -2.25
CA PHE A 342 -2.10 2.54 -2.25
C PHE A 342 -2.73 1.39 -3.03
N TYR A 343 -1.91 0.42 -3.43
CA TYR A 343 -2.39 -0.73 -4.18
C TYR A 343 -1.92 -2.06 -3.59
N VAL A 344 -2.66 -3.11 -3.91
CA VAL A 344 -2.32 -4.50 -3.62
C VAL A 344 -2.45 -5.32 -4.89
N GLU A 345 -1.62 -6.34 -5.04
CA GLU A 345 -1.72 -7.31 -6.13
C GLU A 345 -2.48 -8.55 -5.65
N LYS A 346 -3.51 -8.96 -6.40
CA LYS A 346 -4.27 -10.20 -6.16
C LYS A 346 -4.93 -10.71 -7.44
N GLY A 347 -4.87 -12.01 -7.70
CA GLY A 347 -5.39 -12.64 -8.91
C GLY A 347 -4.75 -12.10 -10.19
N GLY A 348 -3.50 -11.65 -10.13
CA GLY A 348 -2.83 -10.95 -11.23
C GLY A 348 -3.42 -9.57 -11.55
N LYS A 349 -4.18 -8.98 -10.62
CA LYS A 349 -4.78 -7.65 -10.75
C LYS A 349 -4.26 -6.71 -9.69
N THR A 350 -4.02 -5.47 -10.09
CA THR A 350 -3.79 -4.36 -9.18
C THR A 350 -5.12 -3.82 -8.66
N ILE A 351 -5.27 -3.80 -7.34
CA ILE A 351 -6.46 -3.27 -6.65
C ILE A 351 -6.04 -2.02 -5.88
N THR A 352 -6.55 -0.87 -6.33
CA THR A 352 -6.24 0.44 -5.74
C THR A 352 -7.23 0.82 -4.65
N PHE A 353 -6.72 1.26 -3.50
CA PHE A 353 -7.45 1.87 -2.40
C PHE A 353 -7.26 3.37 -2.46
N HIS A 354 -8.37 4.12 -2.42
CA HIS A 354 -8.37 5.59 -2.53
C HIS A 354 -8.76 6.20 -1.18
N GLY A 355 -8.21 7.36 -0.84
CA GLY A 355 -8.56 8.14 0.36
C GLY A 355 -8.20 7.45 1.68
N ALA A 356 -7.23 6.54 1.65
CA ALA A 356 -6.76 5.82 2.82
C ALA A 356 -5.60 6.56 3.48
N LYS A 357 -5.55 6.59 4.82
CA LYS A 357 -4.39 7.16 5.55
C LYS A 357 -3.16 6.32 5.22
N LEU A 358 -2.14 6.96 4.69
CA LEU A 358 -0.91 6.28 4.29
C LEU A 358 -0.06 5.95 5.52
N ALA A 359 0.89 5.03 5.33
CA ALA A 359 1.80 4.64 6.40
C ALA A 359 2.59 5.82 7.00
N PRO A 360 3.07 5.67 8.24
CA PRO A 360 4.03 6.60 8.85
C PRO A 360 5.22 6.91 7.93
N PRO A 361 5.91 8.05 8.13
CA PRO A 361 6.94 8.55 7.23
C PRO A 361 8.05 7.55 6.91
N ALA A 362 8.35 6.66 7.84
CA ALA A 362 9.48 5.74 7.76
C ALA A 362 9.09 4.34 8.25
N GLY A 363 9.76 3.34 7.71
CA GLY A 363 9.63 1.95 8.12
C GLY A 363 10.88 1.14 7.80
N VAL A 364 10.94 -0.09 8.30
CA VAL A 364 12.05 -1.02 8.02
C VAL A 364 11.53 -2.32 7.42
N ALA A 365 12.25 -2.84 6.44
CA ALA A 365 12.03 -4.15 5.86
C ALA A 365 13.26 -5.02 6.13
N GLY A 366 13.07 -6.30 6.44
CA GLY A 366 14.17 -7.16 6.83
C GLY A 366 14.05 -8.58 6.30
N VAL A 367 15.19 -9.15 5.89
CA VAL A 367 15.32 -10.54 5.45
C VAL A 367 16.38 -11.22 6.30
N ASN A 368 15.99 -12.30 6.98
CA ASN A 368 16.85 -13.06 7.90
C ASN A 368 17.57 -12.19 8.95
N TYR A 369 17.00 -11.02 9.27
CA TYR A 369 17.59 -10.08 10.20
C TYR A 369 17.49 -10.63 11.63
N ALA A 370 18.61 -10.63 12.34
CA ALA A 370 18.67 -10.96 13.75
C ALA A 370 19.44 -9.86 14.47
N ARG A 371 18.92 -9.42 15.61
CA ARG A 371 19.63 -8.51 16.51
C ARG A 371 19.96 -9.26 17.78
N GLN A 372 21.06 -8.90 18.41
CA GLN A 372 21.31 -9.28 19.80
C GLN A 372 20.19 -8.83 20.74
N ALA A 373 20.10 -9.46 21.90
CA ALA A 373 19.15 -9.07 22.95
C ALA A 373 19.35 -7.57 23.27
N PRO A 374 18.38 -6.70 22.92
CA PRO A 374 18.46 -5.29 23.27
C PRO A 374 18.20 -5.12 24.76
N THR A 375 18.58 -3.97 25.29
CA THR A 375 17.95 -3.43 26.50
C THR A 375 16.50 -3.10 26.14
N LEU A 376 15.59 -4.06 26.30
CA LEU A 376 14.17 -3.76 26.47
C LEU A 376 13.98 -3.64 27.99
N MET A 377 14.11 -2.42 28.52
CA MET A 377 13.52 -2.11 29.80
C MET A 377 12.02 -2.02 29.55
N LEU A 378 11.32 -3.12 29.83
CA LEU A 378 9.90 -3.11 30.07
C LEU A 378 9.70 -3.61 31.48
#